data_AF-A0A521T8X9-F1
#
_entry.id   AF-A0A521T8X9-F1
#
_cell.length_a   1.000
_cell.length_b   1.000
_cell.length_c   1.000
_cell.angle_alpha   90.00
_cell.angle_beta   90.00
_cell.angle_gamma   90.00
#
_symmetry.space_group_name_H-M   'P 1'
#
loop_
_entity.id
_entity.type
_entity.pdbx_description
1 polymer ?
#
loop_
_entity_poly.entity_id
_entity_poly.type
_entity_poly.pdbx_seq_one_letter_code
_entity_poly.pdbx_strand_id
1 'polypeptide(L)'
;MHRALIVAAVLTVAVSAQTAVQNPPPTAPPQGQRAGGAGRGGQPQTPEQIQAARDREVAQQKLTDALWQKASEGFMTMEKITYKSSEGGMPIPAFVFTPLKPRGAKGHPALVWVHPDIRGHVYEYYYPYVREAVSRGYVVIAPEYRGSFG
;
A
#
# COMPACT_ATOMS: atom_id res chain seq x y z
N MET A 1 31.37 14.47 56.22
CA MET A 1 31.42 15.34 55.03
C MET A 1 32.31 14.66 54.00
N HIS A 2 31.73 13.94 53.03
CA HIS A 2 32.48 13.20 52.01
C HIS A 2 32.25 13.86 50.64
N ARG A 3 33.35 14.31 50.05
CA ARG A 3 33.41 15.01 48.76
C ARG A 3 33.18 14.02 47.62
N ALA A 4 32.22 14.30 46.75
CA ALA A 4 32.01 13.56 45.51
C ALA A 4 33.09 13.93 44.49
N LEU A 5 33.82 12.93 43.97
CA LEU A 5 34.63 13.08 42.76
C LEU A 5 33.71 12.94 41.55
N ILE A 6 33.60 14.00 40.75
CA ILE A 6 33.02 13.95 39.40
C ILE A 6 34.15 13.57 38.44
N VAL A 7 34.09 12.35 37.91
CA VAL A 7 34.95 11.93 36.80
C VAL A 7 34.29 12.38 35.51
N ALA A 8 34.84 13.42 34.89
CA ALA A 8 34.45 13.85 33.55
C ALA A 8 35.06 12.90 32.52
N ALA A 9 34.24 12.01 31.95
CA ALA A 9 34.64 11.20 30.80
C ALA A 9 34.62 12.07 29.53
N VAL A 10 35.80 12.43 29.02
CA VAL A 10 35.95 13.06 27.72
C VAL A 10 35.82 11.97 26.66
N LEU A 11 34.65 11.89 26.04
CA LEU A 11 34.39 10.98 24.92
C LEU A 11 34.98 11.62 23.64
N THR A 12 36.12 11.11 23.19
CA THR A 12 36.71 11.47 21.90
C THR A 12 35.95 10.74 20.79
N VAL A 13 35.16 11.47 20.00
CA VAL A 13 34.54 10.94 18.79
C VAL A 13 35.58 10.98 17.68
N ALA A 14 36.13 9.83 17.31
CA ALA A 14 36.92 9.68 16.09
C ALA A 14 35.97 9.72 14.88
N VAL A 15 35.96 10.84 14.17
CA VAL A 15 35.28 10.93 12.86
C VAL A 15 36.12 10.16 11.85
N SER A 16 35.71 8.92 11.56
CA SER A 16 36.26 8.15 10.45
C SER A 16 35.63 8.68 9.17
N ALA A 17 36.42 9.26 8.27
CA ALA A 17 35.97 9.65 6.95
C ALA A 17 35.66 8.38 6.15
N GLN A 18 34.38 8.02 6.07
CA GLN A 18 33.92 7.03 5.10
C GLN A 18 34.08 7.63 3.72
N THR A 19 35.02 7.09 2.94
CA THR A 19 35.02 7.26 1.49
C THR A 19 33.65 6.83 0.98
N ALA A 20 32.87 7.77 0.47
CA ALA A 20 31.62 7.48 -0.21
C ALA A 20 31.96 6.59 -1.41
N VAL A 21 31.61 5.31 -1.33
CA VAL A 21 31.53 4.47 -2.52
C VAL A 21 30.46 5.11 -3.39
N GLN A 22 30.88 5.78 -4.46
CA GLN A 22 29.97 6.29 -5.47
C GLN A 22 29.29 5.08 -6.09
N ASN A 23 28.03 4.84 -5.68
CA ASN A 23 27.20 3.90 -6.41
C ASN A 23 27.13 4.39 -7.86
N PRO A 24 27.38 3.53 -8.86
CA PRO A 24 27.15 3.91 -10.24
C PRO A 24 25.69 4.36 -10.37
N PRO A 25 25.39 5.33 -11.26
CA PRO A 25 24.02 5.73 -11.51
C PRO A 25 23.20 4.47 -11.81
N PRO A 26 21.98 4.34 -11.24
CA PRO A 26 21.16 3.16 -11.50
C PRO A 26 21.05 3.00 -13.02
N THR A 27 21.51 1.86 -13.53
CA THR A 27 21.26 1.46 -14.91
C THR A 27 19.77 1.58 -15.12
N ALA A 28 19.37 2.37 -16.13
CA ALA A 28 17.98 2.48 -16.52
C ALA A 28 17.40 1.05 -16.58
N PRO A 29 16.25 0.79 -15.93
CA PRO A 29 15.64 -0.52 -16.02
C PRO A 29 15.55 -0.89 -17.50
N PRO A 30 15.73 -2.18 -17.86
CA PRO A 30 15.50 -2.61 -19.23
C PRO A 30 14.17 -2.01 -19.65
N GLN A 31 14.13 -1.37 -20.82
CA GLN A 31 12.90 -0.84 -21.39
C GLN A 31 11.98 -2.03 -21.64
N GLY A 32 11.35 -2.55 -20.57
CA GLY A 32 10.19 -3.40 -20.63
C GLY A 32 9.23 -2.66 -21.52
N GLN A 33 8.73 -3.36 -22.53
CA GLN A 33 7.81 -2.85 -23.53
C GLN A 33 6.96 -1.75 -22.93
N ARG A 34 7.18 -0.52 -23.40
CA ARG A 34 6.33 0.60 -23.08
C ARG A 34 4.91 0.16 -23.43
N ALA A 35 4.12 -0.21 -22.44
CA ALA A 35 2.67 -0.22 -22.59
C ALA A 35 2.35 1.23 -22.99
N GLY A 36 1.99 1.41 -24.25
CA GLY A 36 2.07 2.66 -24.96
C GLY A 36 1.48 3.81 -24.15
N GLY A 37 2.26 4.87 -23.97
CA GLY A 37 1.73 6.15 -23.59
C GLY A 37 0.60 6.49 -24.55
N ALA A 38 -0.60 6.66 -24.04
CA ALA A 38 -1.77 7.07 -24.80
C ALA A 38 -1.67 8.56 -25.16
N GLY A 39 -0.74 8.84 -26.06
CA GLY A 39 -0.70 10.00 -26.93
C GLY A 39 -0.87 9.52 -28.36
N ARG A 40 -2.02 8.91 -28.70
CA ARG A 40 -2.45 8.64 -30.07
C ARG A 40 -3.94 8.34 -30.06
N GLY A 41 -4.70 9.03 -30.91
CA GLY A 41 -6.15 8.82 -31.05
C GLY A 41 -6.46 7.36 -31.36
N GLY A 42 -6.93 6.63 -30.34
CA GLY A 42 -7.60 5.36 -30.54
C GLY A 42 -8.95 5.60 -31.21
N GLN A 43 -9.40 4.68 -32.06
CA GLN A 43 -10.77 4.74 -32.55
C GLN A 43 -11.73 4.83 -31.35
N PRO A 44 -12.78 5.66 -31.44
CA PRO A 44 -13.82 5.68 -30.40
C PRO A 44 -14.32 4.26 -30.16
N GLN A 45 -14.30 3.82 -28.91
CA GLN A 45 -14.82 2.51 -28.54
C GLN A 45 -16.34 2.51 -28.74
N THR A 46 -16.89 1.42 -29.26
CA THR A 46 -18.34 1.23 -29.31
C THR A 46 -18.89 1.09 -27.89
N PRO A 47 -20.19 1.40 -27.65
CA PRO A 47 -20.81 1.16 -26.34
C PRO A 47 -20.64 -0.28 -25.84
N GLU A 48 -20.70 -1.27 -26.75
CA GLU A 48 -20.48 -2.69 -26.43
C GLU A 48 -19.05 -2.96 -25.95
N GLN A 49 -18.05 -2.35 -26.59
CA GLN A 49 -16.64 -2.48 -26.17
C GLN A 49 -16.40 -1.84 -24.81
N ILE A 50 -17.04 -0.71 -24.52
CA ILE A 50 -16.97 -0.03 -23.22
C ILE A 50 -17.60 -0.91 -22.13
N GLN A 51 -18.78 -1.47 -22.40
CA GLN A 51 -19.44 -2.34 -21.44
C GLN A 51 -18.63 -3.62 -21.19
N ALA A 52 -18.13 -4.26 -22.23
CA ALA A 52 -17.27 -5.44 -22.09
C ALA A 52 -15.96 -5.14 -21.33
N ALA A 53 -15.40 -3.93 -21.47
CA ALA A 53 -14.26 -3.50 -20.64
C ALA A 53 -14.66 -3.39 -19.16
N ARG A 54 -15.77 -2.73 -18.86
CA ARG A 54 -16.31 -2.62 -17.49
C ARG A 54 -16.61 -3.98 -16.87
N ASP A 55 -17.22 -4.89 -17.62
CA ASP A 55 -17.55 -6.23 -17.11
C ASP A 55 -16.30 -7.02 -16.75
N ARG A 56 -15.22 -6.86 -17.54
CA ARG A 56 -13.91 -7.45 -17.22
C ARG A 56 -13.29 -6.85 -15.96
N GLU A 57 -13.38 -5.53 -15.77
CA GLU A 57 -12.90 -4.86 -14.55
C GLU A 57 -13.67 -5.35 -13.31
N VAL A 58 -15.00 -5.48 -13.41
CA VAL A 58 -15.83 -6.03 -12.33
C VAL A 58 -15.47 -7.48 -12.03
N ALA A 59 -15.24 -8.30 -13.05
CA ALA A 59 -14.81 -9.69 -12.87
C ALA A 59 -13.43 -9.77 -12.20
N GLN A 60 -12.50 -8.91 -12.63
CA GLN A 60 -11.16 -8.81 -12.03
C GLN A 60 -11.26 -8.40 -10.56
N GLN A 61 -12.09 -7.41 -10.22
CA GLN A 61 -12.28 -7.02 -8.82
C GLN A 61 -12.80 -8.18 -7.97
N LYS A 62 -13.79 -8.93 -8.46
CA LYS A 62 -14.32 -10.09 -7.72
C LYS A 62 -13.25 -11.14 -7.46
N LEU A 63 -12.36 -11.36 -8.44
CA LEU A 63 -11.22 -12.24 -8.28
C LEU A 63 -10.25 -11.70 -7.22
N THR A 64 -9.89 -10.41 -7.30
CA THR A 64 -9.02 -9.75 -6.31
C THR A 64 -9.59 -9.84 -4.89
N ASP A 65 -10.91 -9.62 -4.73
CA ASP A 65 -11.60 -9.75 -3.43
C ASP A 65 -11.48 -11.16 -2.86
N ALA A 66 -11.73 -12.18 -3.70
CA ALA A 66 -11.62 -13.58 -3.30
C ALA A 66 -10.18 -13.98 -2.94
N LEU A 67 -9.19 -13.48 -3.69
CA LEU A 67 -7.77 -13.73 -3.42
C LEU A 67 -7.32 -13.09 -2.11
N TRP A 68 -7.75 -11.85 -1.82
CA TRP A 68 -7.49 -11.22 -0.53
C TRP A 68 -8.12 -11.96 0.64
N GLN A 69 -9.38 -12.38 0.48
CA GLN A 69 -10.07 -13.17 1.50
C GLN A 69 -9.28 -14.44 1.78
N LYS A 70 -8.91 -15.17 0.72
CA LYS A 70 -8.17 -16.43 0.85
C LYS A 70 -6.80 -16.24 1.47
N ALA A 71 -6.06 -15.21 1.06
CA ALA A 71 -4.72 -14.93 1.57
C ALA A 71 -4.73 -14.49 3.04
N SER A 72 -5.81 -13.89 3.51
CA SER A 72 -5.95 -13.41 4.89
C SER A 72 -6.27 -14.52 5.88
N GLU A 73 -6.87 -15.63 5.45
CA GLU A 73 -7.26 -16.77 6.29
C GLU A 73 -6.13 -17.21 7.25
N GLY A 74 -6.41 -17.19 8.55
CA GLY A 74 -5.45 -17.62 9.59
C GLY A 74 -4.30 -16.64 9.88
N PHE A 75 -4.19 -15.52 9.15
CA PHE A 75 -3.13 -14.53 9.36
C PHE A 75 -3.64 -13.18 9.84
N MET A 76 -4.81 -12.75 9.35
CA MET A 76 -5.44 -11.47 9.69
C MET A 76 -6.94 -11.54 9.43
N THR A 77 -7.72 -10.68 10.08
CA THR A 77 -9.09 -10.43 9.60
C THR A 77 -9.01 -9.51 8.40
N MET A 78 -9.94 -9.68 7.46
CA MET A 78 -10.11 -8.79 6.32
C MET A 78 -11.59 -8.45 6.20
N GLU A 79 -11.89 -7.18 6.05
CA GLU A 79 -13.21 -6.68 5.71
C GLU A 79 -13.13 -5.74 4.52
N LYS A 80 -14.10 -5.82 3.61
CA LYS A 80 -14.30 -4.82 2.58
C LYS A 80 -15.43 -3.90 3.01
N ILE A 81 -15.08 -2.67 3.36
CA ILE A 81 -16.02 -1.65 3.84
C ILE A 81 -16.31 -0.62 2.74
N THR A 82 -17.26 0.27 3.01
CA THR A 82 -17.49 1.48 2.23
C THR A 82 -17.61 2.66 3.19
N TYR A 83 -16.86 3.73 2.93
CA TYR A 83 -16.96 4.98 3.68
C TYR A 83 -17.33 6.14 2.76
N LYS A 84 -17.85 7.23 3.32
CA LYS A 84 -18.20 8.42 2.53
C LYS A 84 -17.00 9.36 2.46
N SER A 85 -16.66 9.79 1.24
CA SER A 85 -15.75 10.90 0.99
C SER A 85 -16.23 12.17 1.67
N SER A 86 -15.31 12.96 2.26
CA SER A 86 -15.62 14.33 2.70
C SER A 86 -16.02 15.20 1.50
N GLU A 87 -15.42 14.93 0.35
CA GLU A 87 -15.71 15.60 -0.92
C GLU A 87 -16.95 14.97 -1.56
N GLY A 88 -18.11 15.63 -1.38
CA GLY A 88 -19.35 15.28 -2.06
C GLY A 88 -20.04 13.98 -1.61
N GLY A 89 -19.58 13.34 -0.53
CA GLY A 89 -20.25 12.18 0.06
C GLY A 89 -20.19 10.90 -0.77
N MET A 90 -19.32 10.84 -1.78
CA MET A 90 -19.16 9.67 -2.64
C MET A 90 -18.78 8.43 -1.82
N PRO A 91 -19.45 7.27 -2.02
CA PRO A 91 -19.03 6.02 -1.39
C PRO A 91 -17.69 5.56 -1.97
N ILE A 92 -16.72 5.29 -1.10
CA ILE A 92 -15.38 4.80 -1.43
C ILE A 92 -15.20 3.42 -0.79
N PRO A 93 -14.93 2.35 -1.56
CA PRO A 93 -14.60 1.05 -1.02
C PRO A 93 -13.21 1.04 -0.39
N ALA A 94 -13.01 0.23 0.65
CA ALA A 94 -11.68 -0.01 1.20
C ALA A 94 -11.57 -1.41 1.78
N PHE A 95 -10.40 -2.02 1.64
CA PHE A 95 -10.04 -3.18 2.44
C PHE A 95 -9.52 -2.71 3.79
N VAL A 96 -9.93 -3.38 4.86
CA VAL A 96 -9.44 -3.19 6.22
C VAL A 96 -8.90 -4.52 6.72
N PHE A 97 -7.64 -4.51 7.13
CA PHE A 97 -6.95 -5.68 7.65
C PHE A 97 -6.60 -5.45 9.11
N THR A 98 -6.93 -6.40 9.99
CA THR A 98 -6.64 -6.27 11.42
C THR A 98 -5.97 -7.52 12.00
N PRO A 99 -5.17 -7.38 13.07
CA PRO A 99 -4.63 -8.54 13.77
C PRO A 99 -5.73 -9.43 14.33
N LEU A 100 -5.57 -10.76 14.24
CA LEU A 100 -6.54 -11.74 14.79
C LEU A 100 -6.80 -11.58 16.30
N LYS A 101 -5.87 -10.95 17.02
CA LYS A 101 -5.98 -10.65 18.45
C LYS A 101 -5.97 -9.13 18.66
N PRO A 102 -7.14 -8.48 18.64
CA PRO A 102 -7.23 -7.02 18.81
C PRO A 102 -6.90 -6.60 20.26
N ARG A 103 -6.24 -5.45 20.42
CA ARG A 103 -5.91 -4.83 21.72
C ARG A 103 -6.99 -3.86 22.23
N GLY A 104 -8.22 -3.97 21.71
CA GLY A 104 -9.32 -3.06 22.02
C GLY A 104 -9.30 -1.76 21.19
N ALA A 105 -10.26 -0.88 21.48
CA ALA A 105 -10.43 0.38 20.76
C ALA A 105 -9.17 1.25 20.85
N LYS A 106 -8.69 1.76 19.71
CA LYS A 106 -7.44 2.55 19.59
C LYS A 106 -6.18 1.80 20.08
N GLY A 107 -6.24 0.48 20.23
CA GLY A 107 -5.13 -0.35 20.68
C GLY A 107 -4.08 -0.66 19.60
N HIS A 108 -4.28 -0.21 18.36
CA HIS A 108 -3.37 -0.45 17.24
C HIS A 108 -3.07 0.85 16.48
N PRO A 109 -1.81 1.08 16.06
CA PRO A 109 -1.53 2.11 15.08
C PRO A 109 -2.20 1.75 13.74
N ALA A 110 -2.67 2.77 13.02
CA ALA A 110 -3.22 2.61 11.69
C ALA A 110 -2.16 2.89 10.63
N LEU A 111 -2.20 2.14 9.54
CA LEU A 111 -1.42 2.36 8.33
C LEU A 111 -2.39 2.52 7.15
N VAL A 112 -2.26 3.61 6.41
CA VAL A 112 -3.01 3.83 5.17
C VAL A 112 -2.15 3.36 4.00
N TRP A 113 -2.63 2.35 3.27
CA TRP A 113 -1.95 1.79 2.11
C TRP A 113 -2.58 2.35 0.83
N VAL A 114 -1.83 3.18 0.10
CA VAL A 114 -2.26 3.76 -1.18
C VAL A 114 -1.53 3.02 -2.31
N HIS A 115 -2.29 2.39 -3.20
CA HIS A 115 -1.72 1.70 -4.37
C HIS A 115 -1.35 2.72 -5.47
N PRO A 116 -0.39 2.41 -6.37
CA PRO A 116 0.13 3.35 -7.36
C PRO A 116 -0.69 3.41 -8.66
N ASP A 117 -1.48 2.38 -8.96
CA ASP A 117 -2.25 2.32 -10.20
C ASP A 117 -3.51 3.17 -10.12
N ILE A 118 -3.47 4.34 -10.76
CA ILE A 118 -4.57 5.31 -10.80
C ILE A 118 -5.80 4.82 -11.57
N ARG A 119 -5.78 3.65 -12.22
CA ARG A 119 -6.94 2.99 -12.85
C ARG A 119 -7.07 1.54 -12.41
N GLY A 120 -6.31 1.14 -11.40
CA GLY A 120 -6.22 -0.24 -10.96
C GLY A 120 -6.99 -0.47 -9.67
N HIS A 121 -6.52 -1.50 -8.95
CA HIS A 121 -7.12 -1.96 -7.71
C HIS A 121 -6.03 -2.20 -6.66
N VAL A 122 -6.44 -2.41 -5.41
CA VAL A 122 -5.58 -2.99 -4.38
C VAL A 122 -5.36 -4.47 -4.72
N TYR A 123 -4.35 -4.77 -5.54
CA TYR A 123 -4.04 -6.14 -6.00
C TYR A 123 -3.43 -7.02 -4.91
N GLU A 124 -3.63 -8.33 -5.02
CA GLU A 124 -3.21 -9.35 -4.06
C GLU A 124 -1.69 -9.50 -3.93
N TYR A 125 -0.90 -9.05 -4.92
CA TYR A 125 0.56 -9.08 -4.80
C TYR A 125 1.10 -8.17 -3.69
N TYR A 126 0.27 -7.26 -3.15
CA TYR A 126 0.61 -6.49 -1.96
C TYR A 126 0.53 -7.28 -0.65
N TYR A 127 -0.02 -8.50 -0.69
CA TYR A 127 -0.23 -9.34 0.48
C TYR A 127 0.98 -9.46 1.41
N PRO A 128 2.22 -9.74 0.94
CA PRO A 128 3.35 -9.89 1.84
C PRO A 128 3.61 -8.65 2.70
N TYR A 129 3.43 -7.45 2.14
CA TYR A 129 3.64 -6.19 2.85
C TYR A 129 2.52 -5.91 3.85
N VAL A 130 1.26 -6.11 3.44
CA VAL A 130 0.10 -5.94 4.32
C VAL A 130 0.16 -6.92 5.48
N ARG A 131 0.46 -8.20 5.20
CA ARG A 131 0.62 -9.23 6.22
C ARG A 131 1.72 -8.87 7.21
N GLU A 132 2.85 -8.36 6.74
CA GLU A 132 3.96 -7.98 7.63
C GLU A 132 3.60 -6.77 8.50
N ALA A 133 2.89 -5.78 7.96
CA ALA A 133 2.37 -4.67 8.77
C ALA A 133 1.40 -5.18 9.85
N VAL A 134 0.45 -6.04 9.47
CA VAL A 134 -0.54 -6.59 10.42
C VAL A 134 0.14 -7.49 11.47
N SER A 135 1.14 -8.28 11.10
CA SER A 135 1.92 -9.13 12.03
C SER A 135 2.64 -8.29 13.09
N ARG A 136 3.07 -7.08 12.74
CA ARG A 136 3.67 -6.08 13.64
C ARG A 136 2.63 -5.32 14.48
N GLY A 137 1.34 -5.64 14.32
CA GLY A 137 0.26 -5.10 15.12
C GLY A 137 -0.35 -3.81 14.57
N TYR A 138 -0.19 -3.51 13.27
CA TYR A 138 -0.91 -2.43 12.62
C TYR A 138 -2.32 -2.87 12.19
N VAL A 139 -3.25 -1.92 12.19
CA VAL A 139 -4.46 -2.00 11.37
C VAL A 139 -4.14 -1.34 10.04
N VAL A 140 -4.36 -2.05 8.93
CA VAL A 140 -4.10 -1.51 7.59
C VAL A 140 -5.43 -1.20 6.92
N ILE A 141 -5.58 0.01 6.38
CA ILE A 141 -6.69 0.36 5.47
C ILE A 141 -6.12 0.63 4.08
N ALA A 142 -6.69 -0.01 3.06
CA ALA A 142 -6.33 0.17 1.67
C ALA A 142 -7.54 0.66 0.87
N PRO A 143 -7.70 1.98 0.69
CA PRO A 143 -8.79 2.57 -0.07
C PRO A 143 -8.66 2.31 -1.58
N GLU A 144 -9.78 1.99 -2.21
CA GLU A 144 -9.98 2.10 -3.65
C GLU A 144 -10.42 3.54 -3.93
N TYR A 145 -9.48 4.45 -4.16
CA TYR A 145 -9.73 5.90 -4.25
C TYR A 145 -10.20 6.34 -5.63
N ARG A 146 -10.77 7.56 -5.71
CA ARG A 146 -11.29 8.12 -6.97
C ARG A 146 -10.29 8.03 -8.11
N GLY A 147 -10.70 7.35 -9.18
CA GLY A 147 -9.86 7.10 -10.36
C GLY A 147 -9.42 5.63 -10.44
N SER A 148 -9.20 4.98 -9.29
CA SER A 148 -9.09 3.52 -9.20
C SER A 148 -10.46 2.86 -9.41
N PHE A 149 -10.68 1.67 -8.88
CA PHE A 149 -11.99 1.05 -8.83
C PHE A 149 -13.06 1.80 -8.03
N GLY A 150 -12.69 2.77 -7.18
CA GLY A 150 -13.64 3.55 -6.36
C GLY A 150 -13.67 5.03 -6.65
#